data_AF-A0A1Z5YTA4-F1
#
_entry.id   AF-A0A1Z5YTA4-F1
#
_cell.length_a   1.000
_cell.length_b   1.000
_cell.length_c   1.000
_cell.angle_alpha   90.00
_cell.angle_beta   90.00
_cell.angle_gamma   90.00
#
_symmetry.space_group_name_H-M   'P 1'
#
loop_
_entity.id
_entity.type
_entity.pdbx_description
1 polymer ?
#
loop_
_entity_poly.entity_id
_entity_poly.type
_entity_poly.pdbx_seq_one_letter_code
_entity_poly.pdbx_strand_id
1 'polypeptide(L)'
;MSARIAKDALMTAWVHGSGRIEFRPGVGFPDGMLPLCCGTRDAIRTALKARAWNGQYYAVPGITDRLSDQQAYECLEKLRVSLTGISPELISYYSAMNRRDV
;
A
#
# COMPACT_ATOMS: atom_id res chain seq x y z
N MET A 1 14.17 -8.21 10.21
CA MET A 1 14.63 -7.00 10.91
C MET A 1 14.06 -5.82 10.15
N SER A 2 13.17 -5.02 10.77
CA SER A 2 12.67 -3.79 10.15
C SER A 2 13.83 -2.79 10.09
N ALA A 3 14.15 -2.29 8.89
CA ALA A 3 15.11 -1.22 8.76
C ALA A 3 14.61 -0.02 9.59
N ARG A 4 15.47 0.61 10.39
CA ARG A 4 15.12 1.86 11.08
C ARG A 4 15.00 2.96 10.04
N ILE A 5 13.80 3.14 9.48
CA ILE A 5 13.50 4.21 8.54
C ILE A 5 13.40 5.53 9.32
N ALA A 6 14.13 6.54 8.89
CA ALA A 6 14.03 7.87 9.48
C ALA A 6 12.62 8.45 9.24
N LYS A 7 12.05 9.13 10.24
CA LYS A 7 10.65 9.58 10.20
C LYS A 7 10.35 10.54 9.04
N ASP A 8 11.34 11.33 8.63
CA ASP A 8 11.33 12.26 7.50
C ASP A 8 11.45 11.56 6.13
N ALA A 9 12.01 10.34 6.10
CA ALA A 9 12.10 9.51 4.90
C ALA A 9 10.90 8.59 4.70
N LEU A 10 10.00 8.52 5.68
CA LEU A 10 8.84 7.64 5.67
C LEU A 10 7.73 8.21 4.79
N MET A 11 7.14 7.34 3.99
CA MET A 11 6.00 7.62 3.12
C MET A 11 4.90 6.60 3.42
N THR A 12 3.64 7.02 3.34
CA THR A 12 2.47 6.13 3.38
C THR A 12 1.84 6.04 2.01
N ALA A 13 1.58 4.85 1.52
CA ALA A 13 0.76 4.59 0.34
C ALA A 13 -0.67 4.22 0.74
N TRP A 14 -1.66 4.74 0.03
CA TRP A 14 -3.08 4.44 0.21
C TRP A 14 -3.81 4.35 -1.12
N VAL A 15 -5.02 3.79 -1.07
CA VAL A 15 -5.84 3.53 -2.24
C VAL A 15 -7.11 4.38 -2.20
N HIS A 16 -7.37 5.06 -3.32
CA HIS A 16 -8.59 5.81 -3.58
C HIS A 16 -9.74 4.87 -3.98
N GLY A 17 -10.99 5.30 -3.84
CA GLY A 17 -12.16 4.49 -4.23
C GLY A 17 -12.15 4.04 -5.70
N SER A 18 -11.43 4.74 -6.58
CA SER A 18 -11.20 4.37 -7.98
C SER A 18 -10.10 3.32 -8.19
N GLY A 19 -9.51 2.79 -7.12
CA GLY A 19 -8.36 1.89 -7.17
C GLY A 19 -7.01 2.57 -7.43
N ARG A 20 -6.97 3.90 -7.61
CA ARG A 20 -5.73 4.64 -7.77
C ARG A 20 -4.92 4.62 -6.47
N ILE A 21 -3.61 4.42 -6.59
CA ILE A 21 -2.69 4.44 -5.46
C ILE A 21 -1.99 5.79 -5.41
N GLU A 22 -2.06 6.43 -4.24
CA GLU A 22 -1.30 7.63 -3.93
C GLU A 22 -0.36 7.37 -2.75
N PHE A 23 0.70 8.16 -2.65
CA PHE A 23 1.60 8.10 -1.50
C PHE A 23 2.08 9.49 -1.10
N ARG A 24 2.09 9.78 0.20
CA ARG A 24 2.54 11.07 0.76
C ARG A 24 3.56 10.88 1.89
N PRO A 25 4.36 11.90 2.21
CA PRO A 25 5.26 11.86 3.36
C PRO A 25 4.53 11.67 4.69
N GLY A 26 5.19 10.98 5.62
CA GLY A 26 4.69 10.73 6.97
C GLY A 26 3.86 9.45 7.12
N VAL A 27 3.40 9.20 8.35
CA VAL A 27 2.46 8.12 8.70
C VAL A 27 1.04 8.69 8.70
N GLY A 28 0.13 8.07 7.97
CA GLY A 28 -1.29 8.40 8.00
C GLY A 28 -1.94 8.29 6.63
N PHE A 29 -3.26 8.23 6.64
CA PHE A 29 -4.08 8.17 5.43
C PHE A 29 -5.29 9.09 5.59
N PRO A 30 -5.77 9.72 4.50
CA PRO A 30 -6.99 10.53 4.55
C PRO A 30 -8.21 9.69 4.94
N ASP A 31 -9.21 10.32 5.57
CA ASP A 31 -10.47 9.66 5.91
C ASP A 31 -11.12 9.03 4.67
N GLY A 32 -11.65 7.82 4.83
CA GLY A 32 -12.28 7.05 3.75
C GLY A 32 -11.29 6.40 2.76
N MET A 33 -9.98 6.51 2.98
CA MET A 33 -8.96 5.82 2.16
C MET A 33 -8.45 4.56 2.87
N LEU A 34 -8.07 3.56 2.08
CA LEU A 34 -7.55 2.30 2.63
C LEU A 34 -6.01 2.28 2.59
N PRO A 35 -5.33 2.10 3.74
CA PRO A 35 -3.87 2.14 3.80
C PRO A 35 -3.24 0.93 3.11
N LEU A 36 -2.30 1.10 2.20
CA LEU A 36 -1.67 0.00 1.48
C LEU A 36 -0.42 -0.49 2.20
N CYS A 37 0.59 0.37 2.32
CA CYS A 37 1.86 0.10 2.99
C CYS A 37 2.55 1.41 3.42
N CYS A 38 3.53 1.29 4.30
CA CYS A 38 4.48 2.33 4.68
C CYS A 38 5.89 1.93 4.28
N GLY A 39 6.77 2.90 4.05
CA GLY A 39 8.18 2.64 3.80
C GLY A 39 8.92 3.83 3.23
N THR A 40 10.15 3.60 2.77
CA THR A 40 10.87 4.61 1.98
C THR A 40 10.20 4.79 0.62
N ARG A 41 10.35 5.98 0.02
CA ARG A 41 9.81 6.26 -1.32
C ARG A 41 10.26 5.23 -2.35
N ASP A 42 11.54 4.87 -2.33
CA ASP A 42 12.12 3.96 -3.31
C ASP A 42 11.65 2.52 -3.11
N ALA A 43 11.51 2.06 -1.86
CA ALA A 43 10.97 0.74 -1.58
C ALA A 43 9.51 0.61 -2.05
N ILE A 44 8.66 1.62 -1.77
CA ILE A 44 7.26 1.65 -2.23
C ILE A 44 7.20 1.65 -3.75
N ARG A 45 7.92 2.57 -4.41
CA ARG A 45 7.90 2.67 -5.88
C ARG A 45 8.38 1.39 -6.54
N THR A 46 9.44 0.78 -6.02
CA THR A 46 9.99 -0.47 -6.57
C THR A 46 8.99 -1.60 -6.46
N ALA A 47 8.38 -1.78 -5.28
CA ALA A 47 7.40 -2.83 -5.07
C ALA A 47 6.12 -2.63 -5.90
N LEU A 48 5.62 -1.39 -5.97
CA LEU A 48 4.45 -1.06 -6.78
C LEU A 48 4.72 -1.12 -8.28
N LYS A 49 5.95 -0.83 -8.74
CA LYS A 49 6.29 -0.86 -10.17
C LYS A 49 6.09 -2.25 -10.77
N ALA A 50 6.39 -3.31 -10.02
CA ALA A 50 6.23 -4.68 -10.49
C ALA A 50 4.79 -5.21 -10.36
N ARG A 51 3.97 -4.62 -9.49
CA ARG A 51 2.69 -5.21 -9.07
C ARG A 51 1.45 -4.38 -9.40
N ALA A 52 1.59 -3.06 -9.52
CA ALA A 52 0.49 -2.11 -9.55
C ALA A 52 0.69 -0.98 -10.57
N TRP A 53 1.73 -1.02 -11.39
CA TRP A 53 1.95 -0.05 -12.46
C TRP A 53 1.19 -0.47 -13.73
N ASN A 54 0.28 0.37 -14.21
CA ASN A 54 -0.51 0.10 -15.41
C ASN A 54 0.03 0.78 -16.69
N GLY A 55 1.18 1.45 -16.61
CA GLY A 55 1.75 2.23 -17.72
C GLY A 55 1.52 3.75 -17.63
N GLN A 56 0.55 4.20 -16.82
CA GLN A 56 0.24 5.62 -16.63
C GLN A 56 0.33 6.06 -15.18
N TYR A 57 -0.19 5.25 -14.25
CA TYR A 57 -0.19 5.51 -12.82
C TYR A 57 -0.16 4.20 -12.03
N TYR A 58 0.04 4.30 -10.71
CA TYR A 58 -0.10 3.16 -9.81
C TYR A 58 -1.58 2.95 -9.49
N ALA A 59 -2.09 1.75 -9.71
CA ALA A 59 -3.47 1.36 -9.44
C ALA A 59 -3.53 -0.09 -8.94
N VAL A 60 -4.50 -0.38 -8.08
CA VAL A 60 -4.72 -1.75 -7.60
C VAL A 60 -5.18 -2.62 -8.78
N PRO A 61 -4.46 -3.70 -9.09
CA PRO A 61 -4.83 -4.58 -10.19
C PRO A 61 -6.23 -5.16 -9.99
N GLY A 62 -7.02 -5.11 -11.05
CA GLY A 62 -8.37 -5.67 -11.06
C GLY A 62 -9.43 -4.77 -10.44
N ILE A 63 -9.10 -3.61 -9.85
CA ILE A 63 -10.11 -2.62 -9.44
C ILE A 63 -10.61 -1.85 -10.68
N THR A 64 -11.93 -1.79 -10.83
CA THR A 64 -12.62 -0.98 -11.85
C THR A 64 -13.86 -0.33 -11.22
N ASP A 65 -14.37 0.75 -11.82
CA ASP A 65 -15.50 1.54 -11.29
C ASP A 65 -16.82 0.77 -11.15
N ARG A 66 -16.89 -0.49 -11.60
CA ARG A 66 -18.11 -1.32 -11.62
C ARG A 66 -18.11 -2.45 -10.58
N LEU A 67 -17.11 -2.52 -9.71
CA LEU A 67 -17.00 -3.57 -8.69
C LEU A 67 -17.83 -3.25 -7.45
N SER A 68 -18.28 -4.29 -6.75
CA SER A 68 -18.78 -4.12 -5.40
C SER A 68 -17.64 -3.82 -4.43
N ASP A 69 -17.96 -3.16 -3.32
CA ASP A 69 -16.99 -2.84 -2.25
C ASP A 69 -16.22 -4.08 -1.76
N GLN A 70 -16.91 -5.22 -1.68
CA GLN A 70 -16.31 -6.50 -1.29
C GLN A 70 -15.22 -6.95 -2.28
N GLN A 71 -15.50 -6.87 -3.59
CA GLN A 71 -14.53 -7.26 -4.61
C GLN A 71 -13.34 -6.29 -4.66
N ALA A 72 -13.60 -4.99 -4.51
CA ALA A 72 -12.56 -3.98 -4.42
C ALA A 72 -11.64 -4.23 -3.21
N TYR A 73 -12.23 -4.58 -2.07
CA TYR A 73 -11.50 -4.96 -0.86
C TYR A 73 -10.62 -6.21 -1.08
N GLU A 74 -11.15 -7.25 -1.73
CA GLU A 74 -10.38 -8.47 -2.03
C GLU A 74 -9.19 -8.20 -2.96
N CYS A 75 -9.37 -7.35 -3.99
CA CYS A 75 -8.27 -6.93 -4.86
C CYS A 75 -7.20 -6.16 -4.08
N LEU A 76 -7.60 -5.28 -3.17
CA LEU A 76 -6.69 -4.56 -2.29
C LEU A 76 -5.91 -5.50 -1.37
N GLU A 77 -6.58 -6.44 -0.72
CA GLU A 77 -5.94 -7.41 0.17
C GLU A 77 -4.92 -8.28 -0.58
N LYS A 78 -5.26 -8.75 -1.78
CA LYS A 78 -4.33 -9.47 -2.65
C LYS A 78 -3.07 -8.65 -2.92
N LEU A 79 -3.23 -7.35 -3.21
CA LEU A 79 -2.09 -6.46 -3.40
C LEU A 79 -1.28 -6.32 -2.10
N ARG A 80 -1.92 -6.05 -0.94
CA ARG A 80 -1.23 -5.92 0.36
C ARG A 80 -0.40 -7.17 0.70
N VAL A 81 -0.98 -8.35 0.52
CA VAL A 81 -0.28 -9.64 0.74
C VAL A 81 0.91 -9.76 -0.20
N SER A 82 0.74 -9.38 -1.47
CA SER A 82 1.83 -9.46 -2.45
C SER A 82 3.01 -8.55 -2.16
N LEU A 83 2.79 -7.46 -1.41
CA LEU A 83 3.84 -6.49 -1.03
C LEU A 83 4.62 -6.93 0.23
N THR A 84 4.07 -7.86 1.01
CA THR A 84 4.71 -8.37 2.23
C THR A 84 6.02 -9.08 1.92
N GLY A 85 7.09 -8.69 2.60
CA GLY A 85 8.41 -9.32 2.46
C GLY A 85 9.19 -8.94 1.20
N ILE A 86 8.65 -8.07 0.32
CA ILE A 86 9.39 -7.58 -0.86
C ILE A 86 10.62 -6.76 -0.45
N SER A 87 10.50 -5.97 0.60
CA SER A 87 11.58 -5.14 1.11
C SER A 87 11.54 -5.09 2.63
N PRO A 88 12.70 -5.12 3.32
CA PRO A 88 12.76 -4.88 4.77
C PRO A 88 12.37 -3.45 5.17
N GLU A 89 12.30 -2.53 4.20
CA GLU A 89 11.85 -1.15 4.35
C GLU A 89 10.35 -0.98 4.05
N LEU A 90 9.64 -2.05 3.68
CA LEU A 90 8.19 -2.02 3.51
C LEU A 90 7.49 -2.60 4.72
N ILE A 91 6.58 -1.81 5.27
CA ILE A 91 5.70 -2.16 6.37
C ILE A 91 4.30 -2.29 5.78
N SER A 92 3.77 -3.50 5.73
CA SER A 92 2.40 -3.75 5.26
C SER A 92 1.40 -3.45 6.38
N TYR A 93 0.28 -2.79 6.06
CA TYR A 93 -0.82 -2.56 7.00
C TYR A 93 -1.76 -3.77 7.14
N TYR A 94 -1.34 -4.94 6.65
CA TYR A 94 -2.10 -6.17 6.75
C TYR A 94 -2.52 -6.43 8.20
N SER A 95 -3.83 -6.60 8.44
CA SER A 95 -4.40 -6.69 9.78
C SER A 95 -3.84 -7.87 10.59
N ALA A 96 -3.39 -8.94 9.94
CA ALA A 96 -2.75 -10.06 10.64
C ALA A 96 -1.30 -9.78 11.08
N MET A 97 -0.63 -8.76 10.51
CA MET A 97 0.69 -8.30 10.97
C MET A 97 0.60 -7.18 12.01
N ASN A 98 -0.53 -6.49 12.13
CA ASN A 98 -0.82 -5.55 13.24
C ASN A 98 -1.13 -6.24 14.58
N ARG A 99 -0.79 -7.54 14.73
CA ARG A 99 -0.98 -8.32 15.96
C ARG A 99 0.26 -8.43 16.84
N ARG A 100 1.19 -7.49 16.74
CA ARG A 100 2.23 -7.31 17.76
C ARG A 100 2.27 -5.85 18.18
N ASP A 101 1.96 -5.67 19.45
CA ASP A 101 2.12 -4.46 20.26
C ASP A 101 0.97 -3.45 20.13
N VAL A 102 -0.18 -3.85 20.71
CA VAL A 102 -1.03 -2.91 21.47
C VAL A 102 -0.59 -2.97 22.93
#